data_AF-A0A972KFU8-F1
#
_entry.id   AF-A0A972KFU8-F1
#
_cell.length_a   1.000
_cell.length_b   1.000
_cell.length_c   1.000
_cell.angle_alpha   90.00
_cell.angle_beta   90.00
_cell.angle_gamma   90.00
#
_symmetry.space_group_name_H-M   'P 1'
#
loop_
_entity.id
_entity.type
_entity.pdbx_description
1 polymer ?
#
loop_
_entity_poly.entity_id
_entity_poly.type
_entity_poly.pdbx_seq_one_letter_code
_entity_poly.pdbx_strand_id
1 'polypeptide(L)'
;PASAAPLGHQAELAGDRERIGAEITAMLVGDVETQGQFVAALGAARVFTAGRERTKSNCVRLIQEARMAHFEWAGRFVDAGHLDQIPDFSMLYLHELQDFVDNPAASDLGETIRSRRADYEELRQLQEPFIVFGDVPSPATFPRRDAVEVEPVAAGDVLAGVAGCPGTARGRARIVTDSHNPMALEPGDVLVAPITDPSWTPLFVPAAAVIVDVGAPLSHSIIVSRELGIPCVVSVTDATRRIPDGALVEVDGGTGEVTILELP
;
A
#
# COMPACT_ATOMS: atom_id res chain seq x y z
N PRO A 1 -5.77 -19.32 17.75
CA PRO A 1 -5.06 -20.54 18.24
C PRO A 1 -3.60 -20.19 18.60
N ALA A 2 -2.96 -20.89 19.53
CA ALA A 2 -1.54 -20.64 19.86
C ALA A 2 -0.60 -20.86 18.65
N SER A 3 -1.00 -21.73 17.71
CA SER A 3 -0.32 -21.97 16.43
C SER A 3 -0.48 -20.84 15.40
N ALA A 4 -1.37 -19.88 15.65
CA ALA A 4 -1.57 -18.70 14.80
C ALA A 4 -0.91 -17.43 15.41
N ALA A 5 -0.11 -17.59 16.47
CA ALA A 5 0.60 -16.47 17.07
C ALA A 5 1.77 -16.05 16.16
N PRO A 6 1.91 -14.76 15.80
CA PRO A 6 2.97 -14.30 14.90
C PRO A 6 4.38 -14.71 15.33
N LEU A 7 4.64 -14.74 16.64
CA LEU A 7 5.94 -15.15 17.19
C LEU A 7 6.28 -16.62 16.91
N GLY A 8 5.30 -17.52 16.97
CA GLY A 8 5.49 -18.94 16.65
C GLY A 8 5.80 -19.14 15.17
N HIS A 9 5.03 -18.48 14.31
CA HIS A 9 5.23 -18.51 12.87
C HIS A 9 6.61 -17.97 12.45
N GLN A 10 7.05 -16.86 13.06
CA GLN A 10 8.39 -16.32 12.79
C GLN A 10 9.51 -17.26 13.21
N ALA A 11 9.36 -17.99 14.32
CA ALA A 11 10.35 -18.99 14.74
C ALA A 11 10.44 -20.15 13.75
N GLU A 12 9.30 -20.64 13.25
CA GLU A 12 9.24 -21.68 12.21
C GLU A 12 9.93 -21.22 10.92
N LEU A 13 9.57 -20.04 10.40
CA LEU A 13 10.19 -19.47 9.19
C LEU A 13 11.69 -19.23 9.35
N ALA A 14 12.13 -18.83 10.55
CA ALA A 14 13.55 -18.67 10.85
C ALA A 14 14.28 -20.02 10.83
N GLY A 15 13.68 -21.07 11.41
CA GLY A 15 14.20 -22.43 11.38
C GLY A 15 14.27 -23.00 9.98
N ASP A 16 13.22 -22.83 9.17
CA ASP A 16 13.19 -23.27 7.77
C ASP A 16 14.26 -22.58 6.94
N ARG A 17 14.46 -21.27 7.11
CA ARG A 17 15.52 -20.53 6.43
C ARG A 17 16.91 -21.05 6.79
N GLU A 18 17.15 -21.40 8.06
CA GLU A 18 18.43 -21.97 8.48
C GLU A 18 18.65 -23.36 7.90
N ARG A 19 17.62 -24.22 7.95
CA ARG A 19 17.65 -25.57 7.39
C ARG A 19 17.87 -25.54 5.87
N ILE A 20 17.02 -24.83 5.12
CA ILE A 20 17.11 -24.73 3.66
C ILE A 20 18.41 -24.04 3.24
N GLY A 21 18.83 -23.02 3.99
CA GLY A 21 20.12 -22.36 3.77
C GLY A 21 21.27 -23.36 3.85
N ALA A 22 21.30 -24.20 4.90
CA ALA A 22 22.32 -25.24 5.06
C ALA A 22 22.25 -26.31 3.96
N GLU A 23 21.05 -26.74 3.56
CA GLU A 23 20.84 -27.69 2.46
C GLU A 23 21.41 -27.16 1.14
N ILE A 24 21.09 -25.92 0.76
CA ILE A 24 21.60 -25.31 -0.48
C ILE A 24 23.12 -25.11 -0.39
N THR A 25 23.65 -24.66 0.75
CA THR A 25 25.10 -24.55 0.96
C THR A 25 25.79 -25.90 0.75
N ALA A 26 25.22 -27.00 1.25
CA ALA A 26 25.79 -28.34 1.07
C ALA A 26 25.75 -28.80 -0.40
N MET A 27 24.69 -28.46 -1.15
CA MET A 27 24.60 -28.76 -2.59
C MET A 27 25.70 -28.08 -3.41
N LEU A 28 26.23 -26.95 -2.94
CA LEU A 28 27.24 -26.16 -3.63
C LEU A 28 28.69 -26.52 -3.26
N VAL A 29 28.92 -27.60 -2.50
CA VAL A 29 30.28 -27.95 -1.99
C VAL A 29 31.32 -28.19 -3.11
N GLY A 30 30.88 -28.56 -4.30
CA GLY A 30 31.75 -28.77 -5.47
C GLY A 30 32.24 -27.48 -6.15
N ASP A 31 31.68 -26.32 -5.77
CA ASP A 31 32.01 -25.01 -6.32
C ASP A 31 32.12 -23.98 -5.19
N VAL A 32 33.35 -23.82 -4.69
CA VAL A 32 33.68 -22.97 -3.54
C VAL A 32 33.29 -21.50 -3.80
N GLU A 33 33.42 -21.02 -5.03
CA GLU A 33 33.08 -19.64 -5.37
C GLU A 33 31.57 -19.42 -5.27
N THR A 34 30.78 -20.26 -5.95
CA THR A 34 29.30 -20.17 -5.91
C THR A 34 28.76 -20.37 -4.50
N GLN A 35 29.34 -21.31 -3.73
CA GLN A 35 28.98 -21.52 -2.33
C GLN A 35 29.23 -20.27 -1.48
N GLY A 36 30.41 -19.66 -1.61
CA GLY A 36 30.76 -18.43 -0.90
C GLY A 36 29.83 -17.26 -1.25
N GLN A 37 29.53 -17.08 -2.54
CA GLN A 37 28.58 -16.07 -3.02
C GLN A 37 27.17 -16.29 -2.45
N PHE A 38 26.68 -17.53 -2.44
CA PHE A 38 25.37 -17.86 -1.88
C PHE A 38 25.28 -17.54 -0.38
N VAL A 39 26.28 -17.94 0.42
CA VAL A 39 26.30 -17.67 1.86
C VAL A 39 26.34 -16.17 2.14
N ALA A 40 27.15 -15.42 1.39
CA ALA A 40 27.21 -13.97 1.48
C ALA A 40 25.85 -13.32 1.12
N ALA A 41 25.21 -13.78 0.04
CA ALA A 41 23.90 -13.30 -0.39
C ALA A 41 22.80 -13.61 0.64
N LEU A 42 22.79 -14.80 1.23
CA LEU A 42 21.84 -15.19 2.27
C LEU A 42 21.99 -14.32 3.53
N GLY A 43 23.23 -14.02 3.93
CA GLY A 43 23.52 -13.10 5.03
C GLY A 43 23.06 -11.66 4.71
N ALA A 44 23.40 -11.18 3.52
CA ALA A 44 23.03 -9.84 3.05
C ALA A 44 21.49 -9.66 2.96
N ALA A 45 20.77 -10.66 2.46
CA ALA A 45 19.31 -10.63 2.32
C ALA A 45 18.61 -10.36 3.66
N ARG A 46 19.10 -10.94 4.77
CA ARG A 46 18.53 -10.71 6.12
C ARG A 46 18.62 -9.25 6.56
N VAL A 47 19.70 -8.56 6.19
CA VAL A 47 19.94 -7.17 6.58
C VAL A 47 19.23 -6.20 5.63
N PHE A 48 19.43 -6.36 4.32
CA PHE A 48 18.96 -5.39 3.33
C PHE A 48 17.46 -5.47 3.04
N THR A 49 16.82 -6.63 3.20
CA THR A 49 15.36 -6.74 3.01
C THR A 49 14.61 -5.97 4.09
N ALA A 50 15.03 -6.12 5.36
CA ALA A 50 14.49 -5.32 6.46
C ALA A 50 14.85 -3.83 6.32
N GLY A 51 16.07 -3.54 5.85
CA GLY A 51 16.50 -2.18 5.54
C GLY A 51 15.61 -1.49 4.49
N ARG A 52 15.18 -2.21 3.44
CA ARG A 52 14.32 -1.69 2.37
C ARG A 52 13.01 -1.12 2.90
N GLU A 53 12.29 -1.87 3.74
CA GLU A 53 11.03 -1.39 4.34
C GLU A 53 11.26 -0.18 5.26
N ARG A 54 12.37 -0.19 6.01
CA ARG A 54 12.73 0.93 6.90
C ARG A 54 13.04 2.21 6.13
N THR A 55 13.56 2.12 4.90
CA THR A 55 13.88 3.30 4.06
C THR A 55 12.67 4.21 3.89
N LYS A 56 11.52 3.67 3.46
CA LYS A 56 10.31 4.49 3.26
C LYS A 56 9.85 5.14 4.57
N SER A 57 9.86 4.38 5.67
CA SER A 57 9.50 4.89 7.00
C SER A 57 10.40 6.05 7.43
N ASN A 58 11.71 5.94 7.21
CA ASN A 58 12.66 7.00 7.53
C ASN A 58 12.45 8.25 6.66
N CYS A 59 12.22 8.08 5.36
CA CYS A 59 11.93 9.20 4.46
C CYS A 59 10.64 9.93 4.87
N VAL A 60 9.57 9.20 5.19
CA VAL A 60 8.29 9.80 5.59
C VAL A 60 8.41 10.53 6.93
N ARG A 61 9.20 10.01 7.89
CA ARG A 61 9.48 10.73 9.16
C ARG A 61 10.14 12.08 8.92
N LEU A 62 11.17 12.13 8.06
CA LEU A 62 11.83 13.39 7.72
C LEU A 62 10.86 14.37 7.04
N ILE A 63 10.06 13.88 6.09
CA ILE A 63 9.03 14.68 5.41
C ILE A 63 8.02 15.23 6.43
N GLN A 64 7.64 14.44 7.43
CA GLN A 64 6.68 14.85 8.45
C GLN A 64 7.20 16.03 9.29
N GLU A 65 8.46 16.00 9.72
CA GLU A 65 9.07 17.12 10.47
C GLU A 65 9.03 18.42 9.65
N ALA A 66 9.39 18.35 8.36
CA ALA A 66 9.30 19.50 7.46
C ALA A 66 7.85 19.95 7.26
N ARG A 67 6.91 19.01 7.11
CA ARG A 67 5.48 19.29 6.95
C ARG A 67 4.89 20.02 8.15
N MET A 68 5.29 19.69 9.38
CA MET A 68 4.82 20.39 10.58
C MET A 68 5.21 21.88 10.57
N ALA A 69 6.44 22.20 10.14
CA ALA A 69 6.87 23.57 9.98
C ALA A 69 6.10 24.30 8.85
N HIS A 70 5.87 23.61 7.72
CA HIS A 70 5.07 24.16 6.64
C HIS A 70 3.62 24.45 7.05
N PHE A 71 2.99 23.59 7.87
CA PHE A 71 1.63 23.84 8.36
C PHE A 71 1.55 25.04 9.29
N GLU A 72 2.56 25.27 10.12
CA GLU A 72 2.64 26.48 10.94
C GLU A 72 2.75 27.74 10.07
N TRP A 73 3.64 27.73 9.06
CA TRP A 73 3.74 28.84 8.12
C TRP A 73 2.44 29.08 7.35
N ALA A 74 1.84 28.01 6.82
CA ALA A 74 0.58 28.07 6.11
C ALA A 74 -0.53 28.69 6.97
N GLY A 75 -0.64 28.30 8.25
CA GLY A 75 -1.57 28.90 9.19
C GLY A 75 -1.39 30.42 9.33
N ARG A 76 -0.14 30.87 9.51
CA ARG A 76 0.17 32.31 9.60
C ARG A 76 -0.14 33.06 8.32
N PHE A 77 0.11 32.46 7.16
CA PHE A 77 -0.21 33.10 5.88
C PHE A 77 -1.71 33.15 5.61
N VAL A 78 -2.49 32.18 6.09
CA VAL A 78 -3.96 32.24 6.07
C VAL A 78 -4.45 33.37 6.99
N ASP A 79 -3.95 33.43 8.22
CA ASP A 79 -4.32 34.48 9.19
C ASP A 79 -3.99 35.90 8.68
N ALA A 80 -2.88 36.02 7.93
CA ALA A 80 -2.45 37.26 7.29
C ALA A 80 -3.18 37.57 5.95
N GLY A 81 -4.03 36.66 5.46
CA GLY A 81 -4.77 36.83 4.20
C GLY A 81 -3.95 36.64 2.93
N HIS A 82 -2.80 35.96 3.02
CA HIS A 82 -1.93 35.62 1.87
C HIS A 82 -2.25 34.26 1.25
N LEU A 83 -2.93 33.37 1.98
CA LEU A 83 -3.47 32.10 1.48
C LEU A 83 -4.95 31.99 1.85
N ASP A 84 -5.72 31.24 1.05
CA ASP A 84 -7.15 31.04 1.32
C ASP A 84 -7.35 29.92 2.36
N GLN A 85 -6.48 28.90 2.36
CA GLN A 85 -6.51 27.78 3.30
C GLN A 85 -5.14 27.11 3.49
N ILE A 86 -4.95 26.38 4.59
CA ILE A 86 -3.67 25.73 4.94
C ILE A 86 -3.13 24.80 3.83
N PRO A 87 -3.94 23.96 3.16
CA PRO A 87 -3.44 23.08 2.09
C PRO A 87 -2.86 23.82 0.88
N ASP A 88 -3.24 25.08 0.65
CA ASP A 88 -2.78 25.87 -0.50
C ASP A 88 -1.26 26.06 -0.49
N PHE A 89 -0.62 26.05 0.68
CA PHE A 89 0.84 26.10 0.79
C PHE A 89 1.52 24.94 0.04
N SER A 90 0.84 23.80 -0.12
CA SER A 90 1.35 22.63 -0.86
C SER A 90 1.30 22.78 -2.39
N MET A 91 0.71 23.88 -2.90
CA MET A 91 0.68 24.20 -4.33
C MET A 91 1.89 25.02 -4.79
N LEU A 92 2.78 25.39 -3.85
CA LEU A 92 4.05 26.05 -4.14
C LEU A 92 5.10 25.02 -4.57
N TYR A 93 5.88 25.36 -5.60
CA TYR A 93 7.09 24.62 -5.91
C TYR A 93 8.23 24.97 -4.94
N LEU A 94 9.19 24.06 -4.79
CA LEU A 94 10.33 24.26 -3.88
C LEU A 94 11.11 25.55 -4.18
N HIS A 95 11.21 25.94 -5.46
CA HIS A 95 11.90 27.16 -5.87
C HIS A 95 11.09 28.44 -5.63
N GLU A 96 9.77 28.35 -5.45
CA GLU A 96 8.88 29.49 -5.15
C GLU A 96 8.75 29.71 -3.64
N LEU A 97 9.08 28.68 -2.84
CA LEU A 97 8.83 28.65 -1.40
C LEU A 97 9.59 29.74 -0.65
N GLN A 98 10.88 29.94 -0.94
CA GLN A 98 11.68 30.97 -0.26
C GLN A 98 11.15 32.37 -0.56
N ASP A 99 10.90 32.69 -1.83
CA ASP A 99 10.40 34.00 -2.25
C ASP A 99 9.01 34.28 -1.68
N PHE A 100 8.13 33.28 -1.64
CA PHE A 100 6.81 33.39 -1.02
C PHE A 100 6.89 33.63 0.49
N VAL A 101 7.80 32.93 1.19
CA VAL A 101 7.98 33.09 2.63
C VAL A 101 8.54 34.47 2.97
N ASP A 102 9.51 34.95 2.20
CA ASP A 102 10.16 36.24 2.44
C ASP A 102 9.26 37.42 2.03
N ASN A 103 8.47 37.26 0.96
CA ASN A 103 7.68 38.33 0.35
C ASN A 103 6.27 37.86 -0.06
N PRO A 104 5.42 37.41 0.88
CA PRO A 104 4.11 36.82 0.57
C PRO A 104 3.18 37.81 -0.16
N ALA A 105 3.25 39.10 0.18
CA ALA A 105 2.46 40.17 -0.42
C ALA A 105 2.94 40.61 -1.81
N ALA A 106 4.21 40.36 -2.15
CA ALA A 106 4.79 40.73 -3.44
C ALA A 106 4.69 39.61 -4.47
N SER A 107 4.26 38.42 -4.05
CA SER A 107 4.08 37.28 -4.92
C SER A 107 2.73 37.37 -5.64
N ASP A 108 2.74 37.45 -6.97
CA ASP A 108 1.53 37.26 -7.81
C ASP A 108 1.04 35.78 -7.78
N LEU A 109 1.54 34.99 -6.84
CA LEU A 109 1.33 33.55 -6.77
C LEU A 109 -0.06 33.19 -6.24
N GLY A 110 -0.81 34.09 -5.61
CA GLY A 110 -2.13 33.78 -5.07
C GLY A 110 -3.11 33.21 -6.12
N GLU A 111 -3.16 33.80 -7.32
CA GLU A 111 -3.97 33.28 -8.43
C GLU A 111 -3.42 31.97 -8.97
N THR A 112 -2.09 31.85 -9.08
CA THR A 112 -1.43 30.62 -9.52
C THR A 112 -1.69 29.44 -8.57
N ILE A 113 -1.63 29.67 -7.25
CA ILE A 113 -1.92 28.69 -6.20
C ILE A 113 -3.38 28.21 -6.32
N ARG A 114 -4.33 29.14 -6.46
CA ARG A 114 -5.75 28.80 -6.67
C ARG A 114 -5.95 27.99 -7.95
N SER A 115 -5.30 28.36 -9.05
CA SER A 115 -5.36 27.62 -10.32
C SER A 115 -4.83 26.19 -10.14
N ARG A 116 -3.63 26.03 -9.56
CA ARG A 116 -3.03 24.71 -9.32
C ARG A 116 -3.88 23.83 -8.41
N ARG A 117 -4.50 24.42 -7.39
CA ARG A 117 -5.46 23.70 -6.55
C ARG A 117 -6.67 23.23 -7.35
N ALA A 118 -7.25 24.09 -8.19
CA ALA A 118 -8.38 23.71 -9.04
C ALA A 118 -7.99 22.57 -9.99
N ASP A 119 -6.81 22.64 -10.61
CA ASP A 119 -6.28 21.58 -11.47
C ASP A 119 -6.12 20.27 -10.67
N TYR A 120 -5.56 20.33 -9.46
CA TYR A 120 -5.42 19.17 -8.57
C TYR A 120 -6.79 18.56 -8.21
N GLU A 121 -7.78 19.40 -7.89
CA GLU A 121 -9.14 19.00 -7.56
C GLU A 121 -9.90 18.36 -8.73
N GLU A 122 -9.60 18.78 -9.96
CA GLU A 122 -10.12 18.15 -11.18
C GLU A 122 -9.41 16.81 -11.46
N LEU A 123 -8.07 16.82 -11.46
CA LEU A 123 -7.26 15.64 -11.77
C LEU A 123 -7.51 14.48 -10.81
N ARG A 124 -7.75 14.74 -9.51
CA ARG A 124 -8.07 13.67 -8.52
C ARG A 124 -9.35 12.89 -8.87
N GLN A 125 -10.24 13.44 -9.70
CA GLN A 125 -11.48 12.78 -10.11
C GLN A 125 -11.26 11.84 -11.31
N LEU A 126 -10.10 11.89 -11.95
CA LEU A 126 -9.78 11.12 -13.14
C LEU A 126 -9.01 9.84 -12.78
N GLN A 127 -9.24 8.78 -13.54
CA GLN A 127 -8.46 7.55 -13.44
C GLN A 127 -7.30 7.60 -14.44
N GLU A 128 -6.09 7.73 -13.92
CA GLU A 128 -4.86 7.69 -14.70
C GLU A 128 -4.64 6.33 -15.37
N PRO A 129 -3.93 6.30 -16.53
CA PRO A 129 -3.46 5.06 -17.11
C PRO A 129 -2.46 4.38 -16.18
N PHE A 130 -2.61 3.07 -15.98
CA PHE A 130 -1.69 2.28 -15.18
C PHE A 130 -0.28 2.21 -15.80
N ILE A 131 -0.18 2.22 -17.14
CA ILE A 131 1.07 2.20 -17.89
C ILE A 131 1.03 3.30 -18.94
N VAL A 132 2.09 4.10 -19.01
CA VAL A 132 2.33 5.05 -20.10
C VAL A 132 3.53 4.55 -20.90
N PHE A 133 3.34 4.37 -22.21
CA PHE A 133 4.41 3.96 -23.12
C PHE A 133 4.56 4.99 -24.24
N GLY A 134 5.71 5.66 -24.29
CA GLY A 134 5.94 6.75 -25.22
C GLY A 134 5.32 8.05 -24.70
N ASP A 135 4.38 8.60 -25.45
CA ASP A 135 3.77 9.90 -25.14
C ASP A 135 2.78 9.80 -23.98
N VAL A 136 2.81 10.81 -23.10
CA VAL A 136 1.86 10.93 -21.99
C VAL A 136 0.50 11.38 -22.56
N PRO A 137 -0.56 10.57 -22.45
CA PRO A 137 -1.89 10.97 -22.88
C PRO A 137 -2.39 12.18 -22.08
N SER A 138 -3.15 13.05 -22.74
CA SER A 138 -3.74 14.22 -22.08
C SER A 138 -4.72 13.78 -20.99
N PRO A 139 -4.73 14.42 -19.80
CA PRO A 139 -5.72 14.13 -18.77
C PRO A 139 -7.18 14.23 -19.26
N ALA A 140 -7.45 15.05 -20.28
CA ALA A 140 -8.77 15.15 -20.89
C ALA A 140 -9.29 13.83 -21.50
N THR A 141 -8.42 12.84 -21.75
CA THR A 141 -8.81 11.51 -22.24
C THR A 141 -9.05 10.51 -21.11
N PHE A 142 -8.79 10.88 -19.85
CA PHE A 142 -8.92 9.96 -18.72
C PHE A 142 -10.39 9.83 -18.32
N PRO A 143 -10.90 8.61 -18.10
CA PRO A 143 -12.25 8.44 -17.60
C PRO A 143 -12.34 9.00 -16.18
N ARG A 144 -13.51 9.51 -15.81
CA ARG A 144 -13.78 9.86 -14.42
C ARG A 144 -13.89 8.59 -13.58
N ARG A 145 -13.32 8.60 -12.37
CA ARG A 145 -13.35 7.45 -11.45
C ARG A 145 -14.77 7.00 -11.10
N ASP A 146 -15.70 7.94 -11.03
CA ASP A 146 -17.13 7.68 -10.76
C ASP A 146 -17.89 7.05 -11.94
N ALA A 147 -17.38 7.19 -13.16
CA ALA A 147 -18.01 6.69 -14.39
C ALA A 147 -17.48 5.32 -14.85
N VAL A 148 -16.43 4.80 -14.21
CA VAL A 148 -15.85 3.52 -14.56
C VAL A 148 -16.76 2.43 -14.00
N GLU A 149 -17.50 1.72 -14.83
CA GLU A 149 -18.30 0.59 -14.35
C GLU A 149 -17.42 -0.65 -14.16
N VAL A 150 -17.65 -1.38 -13.07
CA VAL A 150 -16.98 -2.66 -12.81
C VAL A 150 -18.05 -3.71 -12.58
N GLU A 151 -17.90 -4.87 -13.21
CA GLU A 151 -18.85 -5.97 -13.07
C GLU A 151 -18.76 -6.55 -11.65
N PRO A 152 -19.85 -6.51 -10.86
CA PRO A 152 -19.88 -7.09 -9.54
C PRO A 152 -19.81 -8.61 -9.63
N VAL A 153 -19.22 -9.22 -8.62
CA VAL A 153 -19.11 -10.69 -8.56
C VAL A 153 -20.44 -11.37 -8.25
N ALA A 154 -20.60 -12.60 -8.73
CA ALA A 154 -21.63 -13.54 -8.31
C ALA A 154 -21.08 -14.55 -7.31
N ALA A 155 -21.98 -15.20 -6.55
CA ALA A 155 -21.60 -16.34 -5.71
C ALA A 155 -21.07 -17.48 -6.58
N GLY A 156 -19.92 -18.03 -6.21
CA GLY A 156 -19.17 -19.04 -6.96
C GLY A 156 -18.07 -18.48 -7.87
N ASP A 157 -18.02 -17.16 -8.08
CA ASP A 157 -16.95 -16.55 -8.86
C ASP A 157 -15.59 -16.67 -8.15
N VAL A 158 -14.53 -16.78 -8.94
CA VAL A 158 -13.15 -16.79 -8.47
C VAL A 158 -12.41 -15.60 -9.09
N LEU A 159 -11.93 -14.71 -8.24
CA LEU A 159 -11.04 -13.62 -8.63
C LEU A 159 -9.59 -14.08 -8.55
N ALA A 160 -8.84 -13.84 -9.62
CA ALA A 160 -7.41 -14.13 -9.66
C ALA A 160 -6.61 -12.86 -9.31
N GLY A 161 -5.55 -13.06 -8.53
CA GLY A 161 -4.53 -12.06 -8.24
C GLY A 161 -3.14 -12.69 -8.24
N VAL A 162 -2.26 -12.15 -7.41
CA VAL A 162 -0.90 -12.61 -7.19
C VAL A 162 -0.79 -13.18 -5.78
N ALA A 163 -0.29 -14.40 -5.68
CA ALA A 163 -0.01 -15.07 -4.42
C ALA A 163 0.93 -14.23 -3.53
N GLY A 164 0.47 -13.94 -2.32
CA GLY A 164 1.19 -13.08 -1.37
C GLY A 164 1.78 -13.87 -0.21
N CYS A 165 0.92 -14.22 0.73
CA CYS A 165 1.26 -15.04 1.88
C CYS A 165 0.45 -16.33 1.83
N PRO A 166 1.10 -17.51 1.78
CA PRO A 166 0.40 -18.79 1.73
C PRO A 166 -0.55 -19.02 2.90
N GLY A 167 -1.52 -19.90 2.68
CA GLY A 167 -2.56 -20.26 3.63
C GLY A 167 -3.94 -19.94 3.09
N THR A 168 -4.97 -20.46 3.76
CA THR A 168 -6.36 -20.30 3.38
C THR A 168 -7.16 -19.78 4.56
N ALA A 169 -8.00 -18.77 4.34
CA ALA A 169 -8.93 -18.30 5.35
C ALA A 169 -10.25 -17.85 4.74
N ARG A 170 -11.31 -17.87 5.55
CA ARG A 170 -12.65 -17.41 5.20
C ARG A 170 -13.09 -16.33 6.17
N GLY A 171 -13.83 -15.36 5.67
CA GLY A 171 -14.40 -14.29 6.49
C GLY A 171 -15.29 -13.37 5.67
N ARG A 172 -15.96 -12.44 6.35
CA ARG A 172 -16.73 -11.41 5.66
C ARG A 172 -15.76 -10.37 5.09
N ALA A 173 -15.92 -10.05 3.81
CA ALA A 173 -15.19 -8.97 3.17
C ALA A 173 -15.56 -7.64 3.85
N ARG A 174 -14.53 -6.89 4.25
CA ARG A 174 -14.67 -5.51 4.74
C ARG A 174 -13.89 -4.59 3.83
N ILE A 175 -14.61 -3.74 3.12
CA ILE A 175 -14.01 -2.79 2.19
C ILE A 175 -13.59 -1.56 2.98
N VAL A 176 -12.28 -1.40 3.12
CA VAL A 176 -11.68 -0.27 3.82
C VAL A 176 -10.88 0.53 2.81
N THR A 177 -11.28 1.79 2.61
CA THR A 177 -10.60 2.73 1.68
C THR A 177 -9.76 3.79 2.39
N ASP A 178 -9.88 3.91 3.71
CA ASP A 178 -9.09 4.82 4.55
C ASP A 178 -8.69 4.13 5.85
N SER A 179 -7.38 4.04 6.12
CA SER A 179 -6.84 3.43 7.34
C SER A 179 -7.24 4.17 8.62
N HIS A 180 -7.59 5.45 8.53
CA HIS A 180 -8.06 6.25 9.66
C HIS A 180 -9.55 6.07 9.95
N ASN A 181 -10.27 5.45 9.02
CA ASN A 181 -11.66 5.08 9.17
C ASN A 181 -11.85 3.61 8.75
N PRO A 182 -11.40 2.66 9.60
CA PRO A 182 -11.38 1.24 9.27
C PRO A 182 -12.77 0.57 9.23
N MET A 183 -13.85 1.36 9.35
CA MET A 183 -15.22 0.87 9.37
C MET A 183 -15.45 -0.15 10.51
N ALA A 184 -16.35 -1.12 10.30
CA ALA A 184 -16.68 -2.19 11.25
C ALA A 184 -15.81 -3.45 11.04
N LEU A 185 -14.51 -3.29 10.80
CA LEU A 185 -13.59 -4.44 10.67
C LEU A 185 -13.50 -5.19 12.00
N GLU A 186 -13.99 -6.44 12.02
CA GLU A 186 -14.01 -7.28 13.22
C GLU A 186 -12.99 -8.43 13.13
N PRO A 187 -12.58 -9.01 14.27
CA PRO A 187 -11.73 -10.19 14.27
C PRO A 187 -12.33 -11.33 13.44
N GLY A 188 -11.57 -11.82 12.46
CA GLY A 188 -12.01 -12.87 11.54
C GLY A 188 -12.55 -12.39 10.20
N ASP A 189 -12.72 -11.07 10.02
CA ASP A 189 -13.07 -10.48 8.72
C ASP A 189 -11.89 -10.53 7.74
N VAL A 190 -12.20 -10.43 6.45
CA VAL A 190 -11.22 -10.29 5.37
C VAL A 190 -11.08 -8.80 5.02
N LEU A 191 -9.89 -8.24 5.24
CA LEU A 191 -9.59 -6.86 4.88
C LEU A 191 -9.46 -6.74 3.36
N VAL A 192 -10.30 -5.92 2.74
CA VAL A 192 -10.24 -5.58 1.31
C VAL A 192 -9.91 -4.10 1.16
N ALA A 193 -8.80 -3.76 0.51
CA ALA A 193 -8.32 -2.38 0.41
C ALA A 193 -7.75 -2.06 -0.98
N PRO A 194 -7.77 -0.80 -1.44
CA PRO A 194 -7.26 -0.45 -2.76
C PRO A 194 -5.73 -0.61 -2.82
N ILE A 195 -5.06 -0.12 -1.77
CA ILE A 195 -3.62 -0.22 -1.54
C ILE A 195 -3.39 -0.05 -0.04
N THR A 196 -2.28 -0.60 0.47
CA THR A 196 -1.91 -0.46 1.88
C THR A 196 -0.52 0.17 2.02
N ASP A 197 -0.35 0.97 3.05
CA ASP A 197 0.92 1.54 3.50
C ASP A 197 1.11 1.26 5.01
N PRO A 198 2.23 1.66 5.64
CA PRO A 198 2.47 1.37 7.05
C PRO A 198 1.36 1.77 8.02
N SER A 199 0.54 2.78 7.70
CA SER A 199 -0.61 3.18 8.53
C SER A 199 -1.70 2.10 8.63
N TRP A 200 -1.72 1.13 7.71
CA TRP A 200 -2.70 0.06 7.67
C TRP A 200 -2.33 -1.13 8.56
N THR A 201 -1.06 -1.24 8.98
CA THR A 201 -0.55 -2.37 9.79
C THR A 201 -1.45 -2.77 10.96
N PRO A 202 -2.04 -1.83 11.74
CA PRO A 202 -2.94 -2.20 12.84
C PRO A 202 -4.19 -2.98 12.40
N LEU A 203 -4.65 -2.79 11.16
CA LEU A 203 -5.84 -3.45 10.60
C LEU A 203 -5.57 -4.89 10.16
N PHE A 204 -4.31 -5.26 10.00
CA PHE A 204 -3.93 -6.64 9.65
C PHE A 204 -4.12 -7.55 10.86
N VAL A 205 -3.90 -7.04 12.08
CA VAL A 205 -3.95 -7.83 13.31
C VAL A 205 -5.29 -8.55 13.52
N PRO A 206 -6.47 -7.92 13.34
CA PRO A 206 -7.76 -8.62 13.44
C PRO A 206 -8.15 -9.41 12.17
N ALA A 207 -7.50 -9.18 11.04
CA ALA A 207 -7.91 -9.75 9.75
C ALA A 207 -7.59 -11.25 9.65
N ALA A 208 -8.52 -12.03 9.13
CA ALA A 208 -8.32 -13.44 8.79
C ALA A 208 -7.54 -13.60 7.48
N ALA A 209 -7.73 -12.69 6.53
CA ALA A 209 -6.98 -12.60 5.27
C ALA A 209 -6.96 -11.16 4.77
N VAL A 210 -6.08 -10.88 3.81
CA VAL A 210 -5.94 -9.57 3.16
C VAL A 210 -6.08 -9.71 1.65
N ILE A 211 -6.90 -8.87 1.06
CA ILE A 211 -7.07 -8.68 -0.39
C ILE A 211 -6.73 -7.23 -0.72
N VAL A 212 -5.88 -6.99 -1.72
CA VAL A 212 -5.66 -5.63 -2.23
C VAL A 212 -5.77 -5.52 -3.74
N ASP A 213 -6.35 -4.41 -4.21
CA ASP A 213 -6.52 -4.14 -5.66
C ASP A 213 -5.16 -3.99 -6.35
N VAL A 214 -4.22 -3.30 -5.68
CA VAL A 214 -2.89 -3.01 -6.21
C VAL A 214 -1.82 -3.52 -5.24
N GLY A 215 -0.96 -4.40 -5.74
CA GLY A 215 0.23 -4.84 -5.03
C GLY A 215 1.25 -5.50 -5.94
N ALA A 216 2.34 -5.96 -5.35
CA ALA A 216 3.41 -6.68 -6.02
C ALA A 216 4.08 -7.65 -5.03
N PRO A 217 4.84 -8.67 -5.48
CA PRO A 217 5.45 -9.70 -4.63
C PRO A 217 6.32 -9.21 -3.45
N LEU A 218 6.69 -7.92 -3.41
CA LEU A 218 7.47 -7.25 -2.35
C LEU A 218 6.81 -5.95 -1.87
N SER A 219 5.48 -5.85 -2.03
CA SER A 219 4.68 -4.73 -1.52
C SER A 219 4.41 -4.90 -0.03
N HIS A 220 4.07 -3.78 0.62
CA HIS A 220 3.84 -3.70 2.06
C HIS A 220 2.83 -4.74 2.56
N SER A 221 1.69 -4.90 1.85
CA SER A 221 0.64 -5.86 2.22
C SER A 221 1.18 -7.28 2.35
N ILE A 222 1.97 -7.76 1.38
CA ILE A 222 2.55 -9.11 1.43
C ILE A 222 3.55 -9.23 2.58
N ILE A 223 4.41 -8.23 2.76
CA ILE A 223 5.46 -8.29 3.78
C ILE A 223 4.85 -8.40 5.17
N VAL A 224 3.91 -7.51 5.50
CA VAL A 224 3.20 -7.54 6.79
C VAL A 224 2.39 -8.83 6.94
N SER A 225 1.72 -9.28 5.88
CA SER A 225 0.96 -10.54 5.92
C SER A 225 1.86 -11.74 6.23
N ARG A 226 3.05 -11.83 5.64
CA ARG A 226 4.04 -12.89 5.94
C ARG A 226 4.61 -12.77 7.35
N GLU A 227 4.84 -11.55 7.84
CA GLU A 227 5.30 -11.33 9.21
C GLU A 227 4.27 -11.76 10.26
N LEU A 228 2.98 -11.64 9.94
CA LEU A 228 1.87 -11.99 10.81
C LEU A 228 1.28 -13.39 10.54
N GLY A 229 1.67 -14.05 9.45
CA GLY A 229 1.14 -15.36 9.04
C GLY A 229 -0.31 -15.32 8.54
N ILE A 230 -0.70 -14.24 7.88
CA ILE A 230 -2.07 -13.99 7.41
C ILE A 230 -2.14 -14.28 5.90
N PRO A 231 -3.06 -15.13 5.41
CA PRO A 231 -3.27 -15.35 3.98
C PRO A 231 -3.49 -14.03 3.23
N CYS A 232 -2.78 -13.86 2.11
CA CYS A 232 -2.79 -12.59 1.39
C CYS A 232 -2.74 -12.82 -0.11
N VAL A 233 -3.66 -12.17 -0.82
CA VAL A 233 -3.70 -12.08 -2.29
C VAL A 233 -3.67 -10.62 -2.67
N VAL A 234 -2.77 -10.24 -3.57
CA VAL A 234 -2.63 -8.86 -4.04
C VAL A 234 -2.94 -8.77 -5.52
N SER A 235 -3.08 -7.55 -6.06
CA SER A 235 -3.36 -7.34 -7.48
C SER A 235 -4.67 -8.02 -7.92
N VAL A 236 -5.65 -8.08 -7.01
CA VAL A 236 -6.99 -8.55 -7.33
C VAL A 236 -7.74 -7.35 -7.92
N THR A 237 -7.60 -7.16 -9.23
CA THR A 237 -8.05 -5.94 -9.91
C THR A 237 -9.49 -5.59 -9.56
N ASP A 238 -9.67 -4.36 -9.06
CA ASP A 238 -10.94 -3.77 -8.63
C ASP A 238 -11.68 -4.55 -7.52
N ALA A 239 -11.01 -5.35 -6.69
CA ALA A 239 -11.66 -6.11 -5.61
C ALA A 239 -12.53 -5.23 -4.70
N THR A 240 -12.06 -4.04 -4.33
CA THR A 240 -12.82 -3.08 -3.50
C THR A 240 -14.13 -2.58 -4.15
N ARG A 241 -14.29 -2.80 -5.45
CA ARG A 241 -15.45 -2.35 -6.24
C ARG A 241 -16.31 -3.52 -6.71
N ARG A 242 -15.68 -4.68 -6.90
CA ARG A 242 -16.31 -5.91 -7.40
C ARG A 242 -16.94 -6.74 -6.29
N ILE A 243 -16.28 -6.82 -5.14
CA ILE A 243 -16.74 -7.57 -3.97
C ILE A 243 -17.67 -6.66 -3.17
N PRO A 244 -18.93 -7.03 -2.89
CA PRO A 244 -19.79 -6.27 -1.99
C PRO A 244 -19.31 -6.35 -0.54
N ASP A 245 -19.46 -5.25 0.22
CA ASP A 245 -19.14 -5.26 1.65
C ASP A 245 -20.04 -6.26 2.39
N GLY A 246 -19.44 -7.09 3.24
CA GLY A 246 -20.13 -8.14 3.99
C GLY A 246 -20.25 -9.50 3.28
N ALA A 247 -19.84 -9.60 2.01
CA ALA A 247 -19.81 -10.85 1.27
C ALA A 247 -18.90 -11.88 1.96
N LEU A 248 -19.29 -13.14 2.00
CA LEU A 248 -18.45 -14.21 2.54
C LEU A 248 -17.47 -14.66 1.45
N VAL A 249 -16.18 -14.60 1.73
CA VAL A 249 -15.13 -14.97 0.78
C VAL A 249 -14.16 -16.00 1.37
N GLU A 250 -13.57 -16.82 0.51
CA GLU A 250 -12.40 -17.64 0.79
C GLU A 250 -11.19 -17.07 0.07
N VAL A 251 -10.08 -16.90 0.78
CA VAL A 251 -8.82 -16.38 0.24
C VAL A 251 -7.79 -17.49 0.30
N ASP A 252 -7.24 -17.89 -0.84
CA ASP A 252 -6.07 -18.75 -0.94
C ASP A 252 -4.86 -17.91 -1.35
N GLY A 253 -4.04 -17.55 -0.36
CA GLY A 253 -2.84 -16.74 -0.58
C GLY A 253 -1.67 -17.50 -1.22
N GLY A 254 -1.79 -18.82 -1.37
CA GLY A 254 -0.82 -19.68 -2.04
C GLY A 254 -1.06 -19.79 -3.55
N THR A 255 -2.33 -19.97 -3.98
CA THR A 255 -2.71 -19.96 -5.40
C THR A 255 -2.89 -18.55 -5.94
N GLY A 256 -3.22 -17.59 -5.07
CA GLY A 256 -3.54 -16.22 -5.49
C GLY A 256 -5.01 -16.05 -5.89
N GLU A 257 -5.90 -16.86 -5.33
CA GLU A 257 -7.32 -16.89 -5.67
C GLU A 257 -8.20 -16.40 -4.53
N VAL A 258 -9.28 -15.70 -4.89
CA VAL A 258 -10.34 -15.28 -3.97
C VAL A 258 -11.68 -15.81 -4.49
N THR A 259 -12.28 -16.73 -3.75
CA THR A 259 -13.57 -17.35 -4.10
C THR A 259 -14.70 -16.65 -3.36
N ILE A 260 -15.74 -16.26 -4.09
CA ILE A 260 -16.95 -15.65 -3.52
C ILE A 260 -17.89 -16.78 -3.09
N LEU A 261 -18.09 -16.92 -1.78
CA LEU A 261 -18.92 -18.00 -1.23
C LEU A 261 -20.39 -17.59 -1.15
N GLU A 262 -20.65 -16.39 -0.60
CA GLU A 262 -22.00 -15.86 -0.40
C GLU A 262 -22.00 -14.34 -0.57
N LEU A 263 -23.06 -13.79 -1.16
CA LEU A 263 -23.30 -12.35 -1.22
C LEU A 263 -24.05 -11.87 0.06
N PRO A 264 -23.98 -10.57 0.42
CA PRO A 264 -24.58 -10.03 1.64
C PRO A 264 -26.10 -10.22 1.76
#